data_AF-A0A969S1U2-F1
#
_entry.id   AF-A0A969S1U2-F1
#
_cell.length_a   1.000
_cell.length_b   1.000
_cell.length_c   1.000
_cell.angle_alpha   90.00
_cell.angle_beta   90.00
_cell.angle_gamma   90.00
#
_symmetry.space_group_name_H-M   'P 1'
#
loop_
_entity.id
_entity.type
_entity.pdbx_description
1 polymer ?
#
loop_
_entity_poly.entity_id
_entity_poly.type
_entity_poly.pdbx_seq_one_letter_code
_entity_poly.pdbx_strand_id
1 'polypeptide(L)' 'MNTSQQKVQLIFGAGPLGRAIAHYLIAQGKAVRMVSRGQPVGLPRGVESVTGDATDPRFTQQVCQGAQ' A
#
# COMPACT_ATOMS: atom_id res chain seq x y z
N MET A 1 0.68 -24.05 13.36
CA MET A 1 1.57 -22.90 13.11
C MET A 1 0.68 -21.74 12.71
N ASN A 2 0.34 -20.84 13.65
CA ASN A 2 -0.57 -19.73 13.34
C ASN A 2 0.26 -18.61 12.71
N THR A 3 0.29 -18.58 11.39
CA THR A 3 0.75 -17.42 10.62
C THR A 3 -0.25 -16.30 10.86
N SER A 4 0.00 -15.45 11.86
CA SER A 4 -0.67 -14.17 12.00
C SER A 4 -0.48 -13.42 10.68
N GLN A 5 -1.51 -13.36 9.84
CA GLN A 5 -1.51 -12.56 8.62
C GLN A 5 -1.21 -11.12 9.04
N GLN A 6 0.00 -10.64 8.74
CA GLN A 6 0.39 -9.25 8.99
C GLN A 6 -0.56 -8.37 8.18
N LYS A 7 -1.42 -7.62 8.87
CA LYS A 7 -2.40 -6.74 8.24
C LYS A 7 -1.69 -5.56 7.61
N VAL A 8 -1.80 -5.44 6.29
CA VAL A 8 -1.16 -4.37 5.50
C VAL A 8 -2.12 -3.19 5.35
N GLN A 9 -1.60 -1.99 5.51
CA GLN A 9 -2.30 -0.75 5.20
C GLN A 9 -2.14 -0.44 3.71
N LEU A 10 -3.23 -0.46 2.96
CA LEU A 10 -3.21 -0.24 1.51
C LEU A 10 -3.58 1.20 1.16
N ILE A 11 -2.76 1.86 0.35
CA ILE A 11 -2.97 3.24 -0.07
C ILE A 11 -3.01 3.29 -1.59
N PHE A 12 -4.15 3.71 -2.16
CA PHE A 12 -4.24 4.04 -3.58
C PHE A 12 -3.74 5.46 -3.82
N GLY A 13 -2.73 5.58 -4.69
CA GLY A 13 -2.10 6.84 -5.06
C GLY A 13 -0.77 7.09 -4.33
N ALA A 14 0.28 7.36 -5.12
CA ALA A 14 1.61 7.71 -4.64
C ALA A 14 1.96 9.20 -4.80
N GLY A 15 0.94 10.07 -4.69
CA GLY A 15 1.07 11.53 -4.65
C GLY A 15 1.44 12.06 -3.25
N PRO A 16 1.51 13.39 -3.06
CA PRO A 16 1.95 14.00 -1.81
C PRO A 16 1.20 13.53 -0.56
N LEU A 17 -0.14 13.48 -0.63
CA LEU A 17 -0.96 13.05 0.50
C LEU A 17 -0.77 11.56 0.84
N GLY A 18 -0.80 10.68 -0.18
CA GLY A 18 -0.58 9.25 0.02
C GLY A 18 0.78 8.96 0.63
N ARG A 19 1.83 9.69 0.23
CA ARG A 19 3.18 9.59 0.81
C ARG A 19 3.22 10.08 2.26
N ALA A 20 2.55 11.18 2.59
CA ALA A 20 2.48 11.67 3.96
C ALA A 20 1.81 10.66 4.91
N ILE A 21 0.73 10.02 4.44
CA ILE A 21 0.05 8.94 5.18
C ILE A 21 0.97 7.73 5.32
N ALA A 22 1.65 7.31 4.25
CA ALA A 22 2.60 6.20 4.30
C ALA A 22 3.73 6.45 5.31
N HIS A 23 4.29 7.67 5.33
CA HIS A 23 5.28 8.06 6.33
C HIS A 23 4.75 7.96 7.76
N TYR A 24 3.55 8.49 8.01
CA TYR A 24 2.91 8.42 9.32
C TYR A 24 2.70 6.96 9.78
N LEU A 25 2.17 6.11 8.90
CA LEU A 25 1.90 4.70 9.22
C LEU A 25 3.19 3.89 9.45
N ILE A 26 4.24 4.14 8.66
CA ILE A 26 5.56 3.53 8.87
C ILE A 26 6.15 3.96 10.21
N ALA A 27 6.03 5.23 10.59
CA ALA A 27 6.49 5.72 11.89
C ALA A 27 5.77 5.03 13.07
N GLN A 28 4.57 4.49 12.84
CA GLN A 28 3.83 3.68 13.81
C GLN A 28 4.12 2.16 13.71
N GLY A 29 5.12 1.76 12.93
CA GLY A 29 5.50 0.35 12.75
C GLY A 29 4.50 -0.47 11.93
N LYS A 30 3.63 0.17 11.15
CA LYS A 30 2.68 -0.52 10.28
C LYS A 30 3.32 -0.91 8.95
N ALA A 31 2.95 -2.07 8.42
CA ALA A 31 3.28 -2.46 7.06
C ALA A 31 2.39 -1.68 6.07
N VAL A 32 2.99 -1.04 5.08
CA VAL A 32 2.29 -0.19 4.12
C VAL A 32 2.56 -0.67 2.70
N ARG A 33 1.49 -0.75 1.91
CA ARG A 33 1.54 -1.02 0.48
C ARG A 33 0.88 0.13 -0.28
N MET A 34 1.57 0.67 -1.26
CA MET A 34 1.06 1.74 -2.11
C MET A 34 0.77 1.23 -3.52
N VAL A 35 -0.38 1.61 -4.05
CA VAL A 35 -0.81 1.29 -5.41
C VAL A 35 -0.73 2.54 -6.29
N SER A 36 -0.13 2.42 -7.47
CA SER A 36 -0.18 3.48 -8.48
C SER A 36 -0.13 2.91 -9.91
N ARG A 37 -0.64 3.65 -10.88
CA ARG A 37 -0.65 3.23 -12.30
C ARG A 37 0.74 3.09 -12.91
N GLY A 38 1.74 3.78 -12.36
CA GLY A 38 3.14 3.65 -12.73
C GLY A 38 4.00 3.36 -11.50
N GLN A 39 5.30 3.13 -11.72
CA GLN A 39 6.26 2.89 -10.64
C GLN A 39 6.67 4.23 -10.00
N PRO A 40 6.33 4.47 -8.72
CA PRO A 40 6.63 5.74 -8.06
C PRO A 40 8.11 5.81 -7.65
N VAL A 41 8.74 6.95 -7.89
CA VAL A 41 10.14 7.22 -7.47
C VAL A 41 10.15 7.83 -6.07
N GLY A 42 11.12 7.42 -5.25
CA GLY A 42 11.34 8.00 -3.92
C GLY A 42 10.27 7.63 -2.90
N LEU A 43 9.79 6.39 -2.93
CA LEU A 43 8.93 5.90 -1.84
C LEU A 43 9.72 5.77 -0.53
N PRO A 44 9.06 5.94 0.63
CA PRO A 44 9.68 5.70 1.92
C PRO A 44 10.21 4.27 2.03
N ARG A 45 11.34 4.09 2.72
CA ARG A 45 11.92 2.75 2.96
C ARG A 45 10.92 1.90 3.73
N GLY A 46 10.65 0.68 3.22
CA GLY A 46 9.70 -0.26 3.83
C GLY A 46 8.28 -0.18 3.27
N VAL A 47 7.98 0.74 2.34
CA VAL A 47 6.75 0.67 1.53
C VAL A 47 6.91 -0.38 0.43
N GLU A 48 5.93 -1.26 0.33
CA GLU A 48 5.76 -2.11 -0.85
C GLU A 48 5.01 -1.33 -1.95
N SER A 49 5.52 -1.36 -3.19
CA SER A 49 4.86 -0.72 -4.33
C SER A 49 4.19 -1.77 -5.20
N VAL A 50 2.93 -1.52 -5.56
CA VAL A 50 2.18 -2.34 -6.53
C VAL A 50 1.73 -1.46 -7.68
N THR A 51 2.06 -1.86 -8.90
CA THR A 51 1.54 -1.20 -10.10
C THR A 51 0.14 -1.72 -10.41
N GLY A 52 -0.83 -0.82 -10.55
CA GLY A 52 -2.18 -1.19 -10.95
C GLY A 52 -3.15 -0.01 -11.00
N ASP A 53 -4.36 -0.27 -11.49
CA ASP A 53 -5.39 0.73 -11.68
C ASP A 53 -6.51 0.60 -10.65
N ALA A 54 -6.73 1.65 -9.86
CA ALA A 54 -7.79 1.70 -8.87
C ALA A 54 -9.20 1.67 -9.49
N THR A 55 -9.34 1.92 -10.80
CA THR A 55 -10.63 1.82 -11.49
C THR A 55 -10.95 0.41 -11.97
N ASP A 56 -10.02 -0.56 -11.86
CA ASP A 56 -10.27 -1.96 -12.18
C ASP A 56 -10.83 -2.70 -10.95
N PRO A 57 -12.11 -3.13 -10.96
CA PRO A 57 -12.72 -3.82 -9.83
C PRO A 57 -12.09 -5.18 -9.52
N ARG A 58 -11.59 -5.90 -10.52
CA ARG A 58 -10.96 -7.21 -10.31
C ARG A 58 -9.61 -7.04 -9.61
N PHE A 59 -8.83 -6.07 -10.08
CA PHE A 59 -7.57 -5.71 -9.46
C PHE A 59 -7.76 -5.23 -8.02
N THR A 60 -8.71 -4.30 -7.78
CA THR A 60 -8.95 -3.77 -6.43
C THR A 60 -9.42 -4.84 -5.45
N GLN A 61 -10.27 -5.79 -5.90
CA GLN A 61 -10.64 -6.94 -5.07
C GLN A 61 -9.44 -7.82 -4.71
N GLN A 62 -8.55 -8.10 -5.66
CA GLN A 62 -7.37 -8.93 -5.42
C GLN A 62 -6.36 -8.24 -4.51
N VAL A 63 -6.03 -6.98 -4.79
CA VAL A 63 -4.96 -6.25 -4.07
C VAL A 63 -5.35 -5.92 -2.63
N CYS A 64 -6.65 -5.75 -2.35
CA CYS A 64 -7.17 -5.48 -1.01
C CYS A 64 -7.31 -6.74 -0.13
N GLN A 65 -7.01 -7.95 -0.63
CA GLN A 65 -7.07 -9.16 0.20
C GLN A 65 -6.10 -9.05 1.39
N GLY A 66 -6.63 -9.16 2.61
CA GLY A 66 -5.85 -9.04 3.84
C GLY A 66 -5.46 -7.60 4.23
N ALA A 67 -5.96 -6.59 3.52
CA ALA A 67 -5.83 -5.19 3.92
C ALA A 67 -6.74 -4.89 5.13
N GLN A 68 -6.36 -3.89 5.94
CA GLN A 68 -7.14 -3.41 7.09
C GLN A 68 -7.38 -1.91 7.02
#